data_AF-A0A3B9L1I2-F1
#
_entry.id   AF-A0A3B9L1I2-F1
#
_cell.length_a   1.000
_cell.length_b   1.000
_cell.length_c   1.000
_cell.angle_alpha   90.00
_cell.angle_beta   90.00
_cell.angle_gamma   90.00
#
_symmetry.space_group_name_H-M   'P 1'
#
loop_
_entity.id
_entity.type
_entity.pdbx_description
1 polymer ?
#
loop_
_entity_poly.entity_id
_entity_poly.type
_entity_poly.pdbx_seq_one_letter_code
_entity_poly.pdbx_strand_id
1 'polypeptide(L)' 'CTDNAAMIALAGAERLAAGLVEGDAGDLATGARPRWPLDEAAAKAAPVYDTGRRGAKA' A
#
# COMPACT_ATOMS: atom_id res chain seq x y z
N CYS A 1 14.64 -0.06 16.54
CA CYS A 1 13.22 -0.13 16.18
C CYS A 1 12.79 1.03 15.27
N THR A 2 13.68 1.53 14.41
CA THR A 2 13.37 2.60 13.47
C THR A 2 12.80 2.02 12.19
N ASP A 3 12.21 2.88 11.37
CA ASP A 3 11.86 2.54 10.00
C ASP A 3 13.11 2.02 9.26
N ASN A 4 12.94 0.91 8.55
CA ASN A 4 14.03 0.26 7.83
C ASN A 4 13.47 -0.47 6.59
N ALA A 5 14.33 -0.77 5.63
CA ALA A 5 13.90 -1.47 4.42
C ALA A 5 13.60 -2.97 4.66
N ALA A 6 14.20 -3.57 5.70
CA ALA A 6 14.05 -5.00 5.97
C ALA A 6 12.60 -5.36 6.35
N MET A 7 11.91 -4.53 7.13
CA MET A 7 10.50 -4.75 7.46
C MET A 7 9.58 -4.65 6.25
N ILE A 8 9.89 -3.76 5.30
CA ILE A 8 9.12 -3.62 4.04
C ILE A 8 9.34 -4.84 3.15
N ALA A 9 10.58 -5.32 3.06
CA ALA A 9 10.91 -6.53 2.29
C ALA A 9 10.18 -7.76 2.84
N LEU A 10 10.15 -7.94 4.16
CA LEU A 10 9.43 -9.04 4.80
C LEU A 10 7.92 -8.98 4.51
N ALA A 11 7.28 -7.83 4.79
CA ALA A 11 5.86 -7.66 4.54
C ALA A 11 5.49 -7.87 3.05
N GLY A 12 6.35 -7.43 2.12
CA GLY A 12 6.19 -7.69 0.70
C GLY A 12 6.28 -9.18 0.34
N ALA A 13 7.25 -9.90 0.90
CA ALA A 13 7.41 -11.33 0.69
C ALA A 13 6.21 -12.13 1.22
N GLU A 14 5.70 -11.78 2.41
CA GLU A 14 4.51 -12.40 3.00
C GLU A 14 3.27 -12.18 2.13
N ARG A 15 3.06 -10.95 1.63
CA ARG A 15 1.93 -10.63 0.72
C ARG A 15 2.06 -11.37 -0.61
N LEU A 16 3.25 -11.48 -1.18
CA LEU A 16 3.51 -12.24 -2.41
C LEU A 16 3.21 -13.73 -2.21
N ALA A 17 3.70 -14.32 -1.12
CA ALA A 17 3.45 -15.73 -0.79
C ALA A 17 1.96 -16.03 -0.56
N ALA A 18 1.21 -15.05 -0.05
CA ALA A 18 -0.25 -15.14 0.11
C ALA A 18 -1.04 -14.84 -1.18
N GLY A 19 -0.37 -14.51 -2.30
CA GLY A 19 -1.03 -14.16 -3.55
C GLY A 19 -1.76 -12.80 -3.51
N LEU A 20 -1.45 -11.93 -2.55
CA LEU A 20 -2.04 -10.59 -2.40
C LEU A 20 -1.35 -9.56 -3.28
N VAL A 21 -1.22 -9.88 -4.56
CA VAL A 21 -0.61 -9.04 -5.59
C VAL A 21 -1.71 -8.52 -6.49
N GLU A 22 -1.72 -7.21 -6.72
CA GLU A 22 -2.64 -6.55 -7.65
C GLU A 22 -1.93 -6.36 -9.00
N GLY A 23 -2.65 -6.54 -10.10
CA GLY A 23 -2.09 -6.39 -11.45
C GLY A 23 -1.30 -7.61 -11.95
N ASP A 24 -0.80 -7.50 -13.17
CA ASP A 24 0.00 -8.55 -13.81
C ASP A 24 1.45 -8.55 -13.30
N ALA A 25 2.13 -9.68 -13.41
CA ALA A 25 3.55 -9.78 -13.07
C ALA A 25 4.38 -8.78 -13.90
N GLY A 26 5.06 -7.86 -13.22
CA GLY A 26 5.84 -6.80 -13.87
C GLY A 26 5.07 -5.49 -14.04
N ASP A 27 3.83 -5.39 -13.59
CA ASP A 27 3.12 -4.12 -13.50
C ASP A 27 3.80 -3.19 -12.49
N LEU A 28 4.12 -1.97 -12.93
CA LEU A 28 4.71 -0.91 -12.12
C LEU A 28 3.73 0.24 -11.86
N ALA A 29 2.47 0.12 -12.27
CA ALA A 29 1.42 1.13 -12.14
C ALA A 29 0.85 1.24 -10.71
N THR A 30 1.66 1.00 -9.67
CA THR A 30 1.21 1.13 -8.28
C THR A 30 1.28 2.59 -7.81
N GLY A 31 0.11 3.17 -7.51
CA GLY A 31 0.00 4.53 -6.98
C GLY A 31 0.20 4.60 -5.45
N ALA A 32 0.94 5.61 -4.98
CA ALA A 32 1.11 5.85 -3.55
C ALA A 32 -0.20 6.30 -2.88
N ARG A 33 -0.44 5.82 -1.64
CA ARG A 33 -1.60 6.15 -0.79
C ARG A 33 -1.15 6.82 0.52
N PRO A 34 -1.01 8.17 0.57
CA PRO A 34 -0.44 8.86 1.73
C PRO A 34 -1.25 8.76 3.04
N ARG A 35 -2.55 8.47 2.93
CA ARG A 35 -3.48 8.29 4.06
C ARG A 35 -4.17 6.94 3.94
N TRP A 36 -3.37 5.88 3.96
CA TRP A 36 -3.85 4.50 3.91
C TRP A 36 -4.18 4.01 5.33
N PRO A 37 -5.45 3.75 5.68
CA PRO A 37 -5.79 3.12 6.95
C PRO A 37 -5.14 1.73 7.06
N LEU A 38 -4.71 1.35 8.26
CA LEU A 38 -4.18 0.01 8.50
C LEU A 38 -5.26 -1.08 8.38
N ASP A 39 -6.51 -0.73 8.67
CA ASP A 39 -7.64 -1.63 8.43
C ASP A 39 -7.95 -1.72 6.93
N GLU A 40 -7.82 -2.93 6.38
CA GLU A 40 -7.93 -3.15 4.94
C GLU A 40 -9.37 -2.96 4.42
N ALA A 41 -10.39 -3.24 5.24
CA ALA A 41 -11.78 -3.02 4.88
C ALA A 41 -12.08 -1.52 4.75
N ALA A 42 -11.66 -0.71 5.72
CA ALA A 42 -11.77 0.75 5.68
C ALA A 42 -10.97 1.34 4.51
N ALA A 43 -9.77 0.82 4.25
CA ALA A 43 -8.95 1.26 3.13
C ALA A 43 -9.61 1.04 1.76
N LYS A 44 -10.44 0.00 1.62
CA LYS A 44 -11.18 -0.32 0.39
C LYS A 44 -12.50 0.44 0.29
N ALA A 45 -13.28 0.48 1.36
CA ALA A 45 -14.63 1.04 1.34
C ALA A 45 -14.68 2.57 1.43
N ALA A 46 -13.74 3.19 2.16
CA ALA A 46 -13.72 4.62 2.42
C ALA A 46 -12.28 5.15 2.47
N PRO A 47 -11.54 5.13 1.34
CA PRO A 47 -10.20 5.70 1.29
C PRO A 47 -10.29 7.21 1.59
N VAL A 48 -9.40 7.69 2.46
CA VAL A 48 -9.39 9.11 2.88
C VAL A 48 -9.15 10.01 1.67
N TYR A 49 -8.27 9.60 0.75
CA TYR A 49 -8.01 10.28 -0.51
C TYR A 49 -7.88 9.29 -1.66
N ASP A 50 -8.21 9.75 -2.87
CA ASP A 50 -7.87 9.03 -4.10
C ASP A 50 -6.34 9.01 -4.32
N THR A 51 -5.89 8.03 -5.08
CA THR A 51 -4.48 7.83 -5.43
C THR A 51 -3.88 9.08 -6.05
N GLY A 52 -2.64 9.40 -5.67
CA GLY A 52 -1.92 10.55 -6.22
C GLY A 52 -2.15 11.90 -5.52
N ARG A 53 -3.20 12.07 -4.68
CA ARG A 53 -3.32 13.28 -3.85
C ARG A 53 -2.32 13.26 -2.70
N ARG A 54 -1.32 14.13 -2.79
CA ARG A 54 -0.19 14.23 -1.84
C ARG A 54 -0.12 15.65 -1.27
N GLY A 55 -0.82 15.91 -0.16
CA GLY A 55 -0.81 17.22 0.47
C GLY A 55 -1.46 17.24 1.86
N ALA A 56 -1.10 18.24 2.67
CA ALA A 56 -1.65 18.43 4.02
C ALA A 56 -3.16 18.73 4.05
N LYS A 57 -3.72 19.16 2.90
CA LYS A 57 -5.16 19.41 2.66
C LYS A 57 -5.69 18.66 1.43
N ALA A 58 -5.14 17.48 1.14
CA ALA A 58 -5.60 16.65 0.01
C ALA A 58 -7.11 16.37 0.07
#